data_AF-A0A0L6IZV3-F1
#
_entry.id   AF-A0A0L6IZV3-F1
#
_cell.length_a   1.000
_cell.length_b   1.000
_cell.length_c   1.000
_cell.angle_alpha   90.00
_cell.angle_beta   90.00
_cell.angle_gamma   90.00
#
_symmetry.space_group_name_H-M   'P 1'
#
loop_
_entity.id
_entity.type
_entity.pdbx_description
1 polymer ?
#
loop_
_entity_poly.entity_id
_entity_poly.type
_entity_poly.pdbx_seq_one_letter_code
_entity_poly.pdbx_strand_id
1 'polypeptide(L)' 'MQHSDTNADGYRPAGYIMKRFGVTRLTLHNWITRREIGFPAPALRIAGHRYWRVSDLAAFEAAQAAKQHVSDAA' A
#
# COMPACT_ATOMS: atom_id res chain seq x y z
N MET A 1 -8.07 12.23 22.43
CA MET A 1 -9.25 11.84 21.63
C MET A 1 -8.82 10.68 20.75
N GLN A 2 -9.30 9.49 21.05
CA GLN A 2 -9.04 8.28 20.26
C GLN A 2 -9.92 8.38 19.02
N HIS A 3 -9.33 8.56 17.84
CA HIS A 3 -10.05 8.42 16.58
C HIS A 3 -10.12 6.94 16.23
N SER A 4 -11.24 6.32 16.57
CA SER A 4 -11.72 5.11 15.91
C SER A 4 -12.08 5.48 14.46
N ASP A 5 -11.08 5.50 13.57
CA ASP A 5 -11.27 5.71 12.13
C ASP A 5 -11.72 4.39 11.47
N THR A 6 -12.93 3.96 11.79
CA THR A 6 -13.62 2.92 11.01
C THR A 6 -14.03 3.52 9.66
N ASN A 7 -13.36 3.09 8.59
CA ASN A 7 -13.83 3.05 7.19
C ASN A 7 -14.42 4.34 6.57
N ALA A 8 -13.60 5.38 6.39
CA ALA A 8 -13.80 6.29 5.26
C ALA A 8 -12.91 5.82 4.09
N ASP A 9 -13.36 4.78 3.38
CA ASP A 9 -12.63 4.11 2.29
C ASP A 9 -12.39 5.05 1.09
N GLY A 10 -11.34 5.85 1.20
CA GLY A 10 -10.86 6.74 0.16
C GLY A 10 -9.88 6.08 -0.80
N TYR A 11 -9.60 6.78 -1.89
CA TYR A 11 -8.57 6.42 -2.85
C TYR A 11 -7.33 7.31 -2.68
N ARG A 12 -6.15 6.72 -2.72
CA ARG A 12 -4.86 7.43 -2.61
C ARG A 12 -4.10 7.39 -3.94
N PRO A 13 -3.59 8.54 -4.42
CA PRO A 13 -2.81 8.58 -5.65
C PRO A 13 -1.40 8.01 -5.43
N ALA A 14 -0.73 7.64 -6.53
CA ALA A 14 0.65 7.15 -6.51
C ALA A 14 1.63 8.05 -5.70
N GLY A 15 1.45 9.39 -5.75
CA GLY A 15 2.27 10.34 -5.00
C GLY A 15 2.24 10.13 -3.49
N TYR A 16 1.05 9.86 -2.96
CA TYR A 16 0.87 9.58 -1.53
C TYR A 16 1.61 8.29 -1.14
N ILE A 17 1.48 7.25 -1.95
CA ILE A 17 2.11 5.94 -1.69
C ILE A 17 3.63 6.06 -1.71
N MET A 18 4.19 6.74 -2.71
CA MET A 18 5.64 6.98 -2.80
C MET A 18 6.16 7.68 -1.54
N LYS A 19 5.47 8.72 -1.08
CA LYS A 19 5.84 9.44 0.16
C LYS A 19 5.69 8.55 1.40
N ARG A 20 4.60 7.79 1.50
CA ARG A 20 4.30 6.95 2.67
C ARG A 20 5.31 5.81 2.85
N PHE A 21 5.69 5.14 1.76
CA PHE A 21 6.64 4.02 1.80
C PHE A 21 8.08 4.46 1.56
N GLY A 22 8.35 5.75 1.31
CA GLY A 22 9.69 6.25 1.01
C GLY A 22 10.27 5.68 -0.29
N VAL A 23 9.43 5.34 -1.26
CA VAL A 23 9.84 4.66 -2.50
C VAL A 23 9.74 5.56 -3.73
N THR A 24 10.58 5.26 -4.72
CA THR A 24 10.52 5.94 -6.02
C THR A 24 9.36 5.44 -6.88
N ARG A 25 9.05 6.18 -7.95
CA ARG A 25 8.04 5.78 -8.94
C ARG A 25 8.38 4.45 -9.61
N LEU A 26 9.66 4.21 -9.90
CA LEU A 26 10.14 2.97 -10.52
C LEU A 26 9.96 1.79 -9.56
N THR A 27 10.31 1.98 -8.28
CA THR A 27 10.07 0.98 -7.24
C THR A 27 8.59 0.65 -7.12
N LEU A 28 7.72 1.68 -7.06
CA LEU A 28 6.27 1.48 -7.04
C LEU A 28 5.77 0.76 -8.31
N HIS A 29 6.34 1.04 -9.47
CA HIS A 29 6.02 0.29 -10.70
C HIS A 29 6.40 -1.19 -10.57
N ASN A 30 7.61 -1.49 -10.08
CA ASN A 30 8.07 -2.86 -9.86
C ASN A 30 7.20 -3.61 -8.84
N TRP A 31 6.74 -2.93 -7.78
CA TRP A 31 5.82 -3.52 -6.80
C TRP A 31 4.50 -3.96 -7.42
N ILE A 32 3.98 -3.18 -8.37
CA ILE A 32 2.74 -3.51 -9.07
C ILE A 32 2.93 -4.65 -10.07
N THR A 33 4.09 -4.72 -10.73
CA THR A 33 4.35 -5.75 -11.76
C THR A 33 4.81 -7.08 -11.18
N ARG A 34 5.51 -7.06 -10.05
CA ARG A 34 6.03 -8.27 -9.40
C ARG A 34 5.06 -8.79 -8.35
N ARG A 35 4.33 -9.86 -8.71
CA ARG A 35 3.35 -10.50 -7.81
C ARG A 35 3.94 -11.01 -6.50
N GLU A 36 5.22 -11.40 -6.50
CA GLU A 36 5.96 -11.87 -5.32
C GLU A 36 6.00 -10.85 -4.17
N ILE A 37 5.91 -9.56 -4.48
CA ILE A 37 5.94 -8.49 -3.49
C ILE A 37 4.60 -8.41 -2.73
N GLY A 38 3.50 -8.89 -3.34
CA GLY A 38 2.17 -8.87 -2.72
C GLY A 38 1.58 -7.47 -2.56
N PHE A 39 2.13 -6.46 -3.24
CA PHE A 39 1.60 -5.11 -3.22
C PHE A 39 0.29 -5.02 -4.02
N PRO A 40 -0.74 -4.32 -3.53
CA PRO A 40 -2.02 -4.25 -4.23
C PRO A 40 -1.92 -3.56 -5.59
N ALA A 41 -2.67 -4.07 -6.56
CA ALA A 41 -2.87 -3.39 -7.84
C ALA A 41 -3.67 -2.08 -7.64
N PRO A 42 -3.48 -1.06 -8.49
CA PRO A 42 -4.29 0.14 -8.43
C PRO A 42 -5.76 -0.21 -8.71
N ALA A 43 -6.64 0.12 -7.78
CA ALA A 43 -8.06 -0.12 -7.89
C ALA A 43 -8.74 0.80 -8.93
N LEU A 44 -8.19 1.99 -9.18
CA LEU A 44 -8.73 2.93 -10.17
C LEU A 44 -7.63 3.62 -11.01
N ARG A 45 -8.02 4.02 -12.22
CA ARG A 45 -7.24 4.90 -13.10
C ARG A 45 -8.10 6.07 -13.56
N ILE A 46 -7.69 7.29 -13.21
CA ILE A 46 -8.39 8.53 -13.58
C ILE A 46 -7.38 9.45 -14.27
N ALA A 47 -7.67 9.87 -15.50
CA ALA A 47 -6.76 10.71 -16.32
C ALA A 47 -5.30 10.18 -16.36
N GLY A 48 -5.11 8.86 -16.42
CA GLY A 48 -3.78 8.23 -16.41
C GLY A 48 -3.11 8.14 -15.03
N HIS A 49 -3.68 8.74 -14.00
CA HIS A 49 -3.23 8.61 -12.62
C HIS A 49 -3.78 7.36 -11.96
N ARG A 50 -2.93 6.66 -11.23
CA ARG A 50 -3.26 5.43 -10.51
C ARG A 50 -3.67 5.74 -9.08
N TYR A 51 -4.71 5.05 -8.62
CA TYR A 51 -5.28 5.20 -7.30
C TYR A 51 -5.48 3.84 -6.61
N TRP A 52 -5.20 3.79 -5.32
CA TRP A 52 -5.33 2.60 -4.49
C TRP A 52 -6.34 2.82 -3.39
N ARG A 53 -7.06 1.76 -3.00
CA ARG A 53 -7.91 1.81 -1.82
C ARG A 53 -7.05 1.88 -0.57
N VAL A 54 -7.46 2.69 0.40
CA VAL A 54 -6.77 2.76 1.69
C VAL A 54 -6.79 1.41 2.39
N SER A 55 -7.90 0.66 2.32
CA SER A 55 -8.03 -0.67 2.92
C SER A 55 -7.01 -1.68 2.38
N ASP A 56 -6.80 -1.72 1.06
CA ASP A 56 -5.79 -2.60 0.45
C ASP A 56 -4.37 -2.26 0.91
N LEU A 57 -4.07 -0.95 1.07
CA LEU A 57 -2.77 -0.51 1.58
C LEU A 57 -2.58 -0.91 3.04
N ALA A 58 -3.60 -0.76 3.88
CA ALA A 58 -3.57 -1.16 5.29
C ALA A 58 -3.39 -2.68 5.43
N ALA A 59 -4.07 -3.47 4.60
CA ALA A 59 -3.92 -4.93 4.58
C ALA A 59 -2.49 -5.34 4.18
N PHE A 60 -1.90 -4.67 3.19
CA PHE A 60 -0.50 -4.91 2.81
C PHE A 60 0.46 -4.60 3.96
N GLU A 61 0.30 -3.46 4.63
CA GLU A 61 1.13 -3.07 5.77
C GLU A 61 1.03 -4.09 6.92
N ALA A 62 -0.19 -4.54 7.24
CA ALA A 62 -0.42 -5.57 8.24
C ALA A 62 0.27 -6.90 7.87
N ALA A 63 0.19 -7.31 6.60
CA ALA A 63 0.86 -8.52 6.12
C ALA A 63 2.39 -8.41 6.19
N GLN A 64 2.95 -7.22 5.93
CA GLN A 64 4.39 -6.99 6.03
C GLN A 64 4.87 -6.99 7.48
N ALA A 65 4.12 -6.38 8.40
CA ALA A 65 4.42 -6.40 9.83
C ALA A 65 4.39 -7.84 10.39
N ALA A 66 3.41 -8.65 9.96
CA ALA A 66 3.30 -10.05 10.36
C ALA A 66 4.50 -10.89 9.89
N LYS A 67 5.02 -10.64 8.68
CA LYS A 67 6.23 -11.33 8.18
C LYS A 67 7.48 -10.99 8.97
N GLN A 68 7.64 -9.73 9.41
CA GLN A 68 8.81 -9.26 10.15
C GLN A 68 8.87 -9.85 11.57
N HIS A 69 7.72 -10.00 12.24
CA HIS A 69 7.68 -10.64 13.56
C HIS A 69 8.06 -12.12 13.55
N VAL A 70 7.91 -12.82 12.43
CA VAL A 70 8.32 -14.22 12.32
C VAL A 70 9.84 -14.36 12.14
N SER A 71 10.52 -13.35 11.59
CA SER A 71 11.97 -13.39 11.36
C SER A 71 12.84 -13.01 12.57
N ASP A 72 12.29 -12.31 13.57
CA ASP A 72 13.00 -11.94 14.81
C ASP A 72 12.91 -13.03 15.92
N ALA A 73 12.14 -14.10 15.69
CA ALA A 73 11.89 -15.17 16.66
C ALA A 73 12.58 -16.51 16.32
N ALA A 74 13.57 -16.51 15.41
CA ALA A 74 14.33 -17.68 14.99
C ALA A 74 15.82 -17.50 15.27
#